data_AF-A0A1G0XN82-F1
#
_entry.id   AF-A0A1G0XN82-F1
#
_cell.length_a   1.000
_cell.length_b   1.000
_cell.length_c   1.000
_cell.angle_alpha   90.00
_cell.angle_beta   90.00
_cell.angle_gamma   90.00
#
_symmetry.space_group_name_H-M   'P 1'
#
loop_
_entity.id
_entity.type
_entity.pdbx_description
1 polymer ?
#
loop_
_entity_poly.entity_id
_entity_poly.type
_entity_poly.pdbx_seq_one_letter_code
_entity_poly.pdbx_strand_id
1 'polypeptide(L)'
;MDMTTGNVPSEWGKEAPTGTYLVDTIYTQNWVVTGLHMFLAIAKDEKYRNAFEKAMNLLLKIQDNSSEKYLKGCWRGMYDMNTKSWGGGNRYEGGADSIYTGWTNAPISIVSALYTLEKSYMNL
;
A
#
# COMPACT_ATOMS: atom_id res chain seq x y z
N MET A 1 11.83 5.46 -1.45
CA MET A 1 10.90 4.81 -2.39
C MET A 1 11.64 4.52 -3.67
N ASP A 2 11.50 3.31 -4.20
CA ASP A 2 11.95 3.00 -5.55
C ASP A 2 10.97 3.61 -6.57
N MET A 3 11.44 4.57 -7.36
CA MET A 3 10.62 5.29 -8.34
C MET A 3 10.26 4.43 -9.57
N THR A 4 10.87 3.26 -9.73
CA THR A 4 10.56 2.30 -10.78
C THR A 4 9.30 1.52 -10.44
N THR A 5 9.25 1.00 -9.21
CA THR A 5 8.17 0.11 -8.74
C THR A 5 7.09 0.83 -7.94
N GLY A 6 7.41 1.95 -7.29
CA GLY A 6 6.55 2.62 -6.32
C GLY A 6 6.64 2.02 -4.91
N ASN A 7 7.54 1.05 -4.68
CA ASN A 7 7.69 0.39 -3.39
C ASN A 7 8.55 1.21 -2.42
N VAL A 8 8.17 1.21 -1.14
CA VAL A 8 9.08 1.52 -0.04
C VAL A 8 9.43 0.19 0.65
N PRO A 9 10.72 -0.16 0.78
CA PRO A 9 11.15 -1.37 1.45
C PRO A 9 10.50 -1.58 2.82
N SER A 10 10.13 -2.82 3.13
CA SER A 10 9.74 -3.20 4.48
C SER A 10 10.97 -3.19 5.38
N GLU A 11 10.96 -2.37 6.44
CA GLU A 11 12.07 -2.21 7.38
C GLU A 11 11.68 -2.48 8.85
N TRP A 12 10.41 -2.79 9.14
CA TRP A 12 9.91 -2.92 10.53
C TRP A 12 10.63 -4.02 11.33
N GLY A 13 10.79 -5.21 10.74
CA GLY A 13 11.60 -6.31 11.27
C GLY A 13 11.13 -6.96 12.58
N LYS A 14 10.10 -6.42 13.25
CA LYS A 14 9.51 -6.99 14.47
C LYS A 14 8.25 -7.80 14.17
N GLU A 15 7.25 -7.14 13.58
CA GLU A 15 5.93 -7.74 13.29
C GLU A 15 5.71 -7.96 11.79
N ALA A 16 6.68 -7.55 10.96
CA ALA A 16 6.70 -7.77 9.53
C ALA A 16 8.13 -8.09 9.06
N PRO A 17 8.31 -9.02 8.10
CA PRO A 17 9.64 -9.33 7.56
C PRO A 17 10.27 -8.13 6.86
N THR A 18 11.59 -7.97 6.98
CA THR A 18 12.35 -6.93 6.26
C THR A 18 12.70 -7.38 4.85
N GLY A 19 12.60 -6.49 3.87
CA GLY A 19 13.01 -6.80 2.50
C GLY A 19 12.76 -5.66 1.51
N THR A 20 13.69 -5.49 0.56
CA THR A 20 13.63 -4.44 -0.46
C THR A 20 12.51 -4.64 -1.49
N TYR A 21 12.15 -5.88 -1.75
CA TYR A 21 11.11 -6.31 -2.70
C TYR A 21 9.79 -6.69 -2.02
N LEU A 22 9.73 -6.52 -0.70
CA LEU A 22 8.56 -6.78 0.11
C LEU A 22 7.73 -5.50 0.22
N VAL A 23 6.47 -5.59 -0.19
CA VAL A 23 5.47 -4.53 -0.08
C VAL A 23 4.68 -4.78 1.20
N ASP A 24 5.07 -4.12 2.27
CA ASP A 24 4.36 -4.12 3.54
C ASP A 24 3.18 -3.14 3.48
N THR A 25 1.96 -3.66 3.53
CA THR A 25 0.74 -2.86 3.40
C THR A 25 0.14 -2.42 4.74
N ILE A 26 0.77 -2.78 5.87
CA ILE A 26 0.28 -2.48 7.22
C ILE A 26 1.07 -1.34 7.83
N TYR A 27 2.40 -1.43 7.78
CA TYR A 27 3.27 -0.47 8.48
C TYR A 27 4.03 0.47 7.55
N THR A 28 3.96 0.25 6.22
CA THR A 28 4.76 1.03 5.27
C THR A 28 3.90 1.65 4.15
N GLN A 29 3.47 0.84 3.17
CA GLN A 29 2.98 1.33 1.88
C GLN A 29 1.65 2.10 1.99
N ASN A 30 0.77 1.70 2.90
CA ASN A 30 -0.48 2.39 3.25
C ASN A 30 -0.23 3.82 3.78
N TRP A 31 0.77 3.99 4.66
CA TRP A 31 1.11 5.29 5.23
C TRP A 31 1.84 6.17 4.23
N VAL A 32 2.69 5.57 3.40
CA VAL A 32 3.36 6.27 2.30
C VAL A 32 2.33 6.87 1.34
N VAL A 33 1.36 6.08 0.87
CA VAL A 33 0.36 6.58 -0.08
C VAL A 33 -0.55 7.65 0.55
N THR A 34 -0.89 7.49 1.83
CA THR A 34 -1.68 8.48 2.59
C THR A 34 -0.92 9.81 2.74
N GLY A 35 0.33 9.76 3.19
CA GLY A 35 1.15 10.96 3.35
C GLY A 35 1.42 11.67 2.03
N LEU A 36 1.71 10.93 0.97
CA LEU A 36 1.89 11.50 -0.37
C LEU A 36 0.62 12.19 -0.86
N HIS A 37 -0.55 11.60 -0.67
CA HIS A 37 -1.85 12.21 -1.01
C HIS A 37 -2.11 13.52 -0.26
N MET A 38 -1.78 13.56 1.03
CA MET A 38 -1.87 14.80 1.83
C MET A 38 -0.91 15.87 1.30
N PHE A 39 0.32 15.50 0.91
CA PHE A 39 1.27 16.43 0.33
C PHE A 39 0.82 17.00 -1.02
N LEU A 40 0.08 16.24 -1.85
CA LEU A 40 -0.48 16.75 -3.10
C LEU A 40 -1.37 17.98 -2.88
N ALA A 41 -2.14 17.98 -1.80
CA ALA A 41 -3.06 19.07 -1.50
C ALA A 41 -2.35 20.34 -1.01
N ILE A 42 -1.16 20.21 -0.40
CA ILE A 42 -0.47 21.32 0.26
C ILE A 42 0.67 21.87 -0.59
N ALA A 43 1.55 21.01 -1.11
CA ALA A 43 2.84 21.43 -1.65
C ALA A 43 2.78 21.86 -3.13
N LYS A 44 1.73 21.47 -3.88
CA LYS A 44 1.56 21.76 -5.32
C LYS A 44 2.80 21.48 -6.18
N ASP A 45 3.58 20.46 -5.81
CA ASP A 45 4.81 20.05 -6.51
C ASP A 45 4.59 18.69 -7.19
N GLU A 46 4.83 18.66 -8.50
CA GLU A 46 4.63 17.49 -9.37
C GLU A 46 5.44 16.27 -8.95
N LYS A 47 6.55 16.45 -8.21
CA LYS A 47 7.33 15.29 -7.70
C LYS A 47 6.49 14.43 -6.75
N TYR A 48 5.61 15.04 -5.95
CA TYR A 48 4.74 14.31 -5.04
C TYR A 48 3.63 13.60 -5.80
N ARG A 49 3.11 14.20 -6.88
CA ARG A 49 2.11 13.56 -7.75
C ARG A 49 2.67 12.31 -8.38
N ASN A 50 3.85 12.42 -8.99
CA ASN A 50 4.53 11.28 -9.59
C ASN A 50 4.80 10.18 -8.53
N ALA A 51 5.31 10.55 -7.36
CA ALA A 51 5.53 9.60 -6.27
C ALA A 51 4.25 8.89 -5.81
N PHE A 52 3.17 9.66 -5.61
CA PHE A 52 1.86 9.15 -5.22
C PHE A 52 1.32 8.17 -6.26
N GLU A 53 1.35 8.54 -7.53
CA GLU A 53 0.83 7.71 -8.62
C GLU A 53 1.63 6.41 -8.75
N LYS A 54 2.96 6.43 -8.56
CA LYS A 54 3.76 5.20 -8.54
C LYS A 54 3.35 4.29 -7.39
N ALA A 55 3.26 4.82 -6.17
CA ALA A 55 2.86 4.07 -4.99
C ALA A 55 1.44 3.50 -5.10
N MET A 56 0.49 4.31 -5.58
CA MET A 56 -0.91 3.90 -5.76
C MET A 56 -1.05 2.86 -6.88
N ASN A 57 -0.36 3.04 -8.00
CA ASN A 57 -0.38 2.08 -9.10
C ASN A 57 0.18 0.71 -8.68
N LEU A 58 1.20 0.68 -7.80
CA LEU A 58 1.67 -0.58 -7.22
C LEU A 58 0.55 -1.25 -6.41
N LEU A 59 -0.09 -0.52 -5.50
CA LEU A 59 -1.18 -1.05 -4.68
C LEU A 59 -2.33 -1.60 -5.54
N LEU A 60 -2.79 -0.84 -6.54
CA LEU A 60 -3.86 -1.30 -7.44
C LEU A 60 -3.48 -2.58 -8.20
N LYS A 61 -2.22 -2.72 -8.62
CA LYS A 61 -1.73 -3.91 -9.34
C LYS A 61 -1.68 -5.17 -8.49
N ILE A 62 -1.42 -5.04 -7.19
CA ILE A 62 -1.24 -6.20 -6.30
C ILE A 62 -2.53 -6.64 -5.61
N GLN A 63 -3.67 -5.99 -5.86
CA GLN A 63 -4.96 -6.39 -5.28
C GLN A 63 -5.20 -7.90 -5.48
N ASP A 64 -5.72 -8.55 -4.45
CA ASP A 64 -5.91 -9.99 -4.47
C ASP A 64 -6.96 -10.37 -5.53
N ASN A 65 -6.59 -11.32 -6.39
CA ASN A 65 -7.40 -11.82 -7.49
C ASN A 65 -7.65 -13.34 -7.39
N SER A 66 -7.48 -13.90 -6.19
CA SER A 66 -7.69 -15.32 -5.91
C SER A 66 -9.13 -15.76 -6.18
N SER A 67 -9.36 -17.07 -6.16
CA SER A 67 -10.67 -17.66 -6.45
C SER A 67 -11.70 -17.34 -5.37
N GLU A 68 -11.21 -17.11 -4.15
CA GLU A 68 -11.89 -16.81 -2.91
C GLU A 68 -12.55 -15.44 -3.02
N LYS A 69 -13.87 -15.45 -3.24
CA LYS A 69 -14.65 -14.23 -3.51
C LYS A 69 -14.49 -13.14 -2.43
N TYR A 70 -14.27 -13.53 -1.18
CA TYR A 70 -14.13 -12.61 -0.05
C TYR A 70 -12.76 -11.90 -0.02
N LEU A 71 -11.76 -12.40 -0.77
CA LEU A 71 -10.45 -11.77 -0.89
C LEU A 71 -10.37 -10.83 -2.10
N LYS A 72 -11.26 -10.96 -3.08
CA LYS A 72 -11.17 -10.20 -4.33
C LYS A 72 -11.12 -8.69 -4.11
N GLY A 73 -10.05 -8.07 -4.59
CA GLY A 73 -9.81 -6.63 -4.51
C GLY A 73 -9.23 -6.15 -3.18
N CYS A 74 -9.05 -7.04 -2.19
CA CYS A 74 -8.43 -6.64 -0.92
C CYS A 74 -6.91 -6.53 -1.06
N TRP A 75 -6.30 -5.88 -0.07
CA TRP A 75 -4.88 -5.95 0.20
C TRP A 75 -4.64 -6.78 1.45
N ARG A 76 -3.70 -7.73 1.35
CA ARG A 76 -3.21 -8.53 2.48
C ARG A 76 -1.91 -7.92 3.02
N GLY A 77 -1.40 -8.42 4.14
CA GLY A 77 -0.35 -7.76 4.92
C GLY A 77 0.98 -7.57 4.18
N MET A 78 1.37 -8.54 3.36
CA MET A 78 2.67 -8.52 2.68
C MET A 78 2.60 -9.11 1.29
N TYR A 79 3.08 -8.37 0.29
CA TYR A 79 3.24 -8.84 -1.08
C TYR A 79 4.72 -8.92 -1.47
N ASP A 80 5.13 -10.02 -2.06
CA ASP A 80 6.48 -10.21 -2.57
C ASP A 80 6.50 -9.95 -4.08
N MET A 81 7.21 -8.90 -4.50
CA MET A 81 7.31 -8.51 -5.91
C MET A 81 8.11 -9.50 -6.77
N ASN A 82 9.02 -10.28 -6.17
CA ASN A 82 9.82 -11.26 -6.89
C ASN A 82 8.99 -12.48 -7.25
N THR A 83 8.26 -13.03 -6.28
CA THR A 83 7.38 -14.19 -6.50
C THR A 83 6.01 -13.81 -7.06
N LYS A 84 5.67 -12.51 -7.04
CA LYS A 84 4.37 -11.97 -7.46
C LYS A 84 3.21 -12.63 -6.72
N SER A 85 3.39 -12.80 -5.42
CA SER A 85 2.43 -13.48 -4.56
C SER A 85 2.34 -12.81 -3.20
N TRP A 86 1.22 -12.99 -2.52
CA TRP A 86 1.10 -12.60 -1.12
C TRP A 86 2.04 -13.47 -0.28
N GLY A 87 3.00 -12.84 0.40
CA GLY A 87 4.16 -13.46 1.05
C GLY A 87 4.27 -13.11 2.53
N GLY A 88 5.46 -13.21 3.11
CA GLY A 88 5.70 -12.91 4.52
C GLY A 88 5.39 -14.05 5.50
N GLY A 89 4.81 -15.16 5.02
CA GLY A 89 4.55 -16.37 5.81
C GLY A 89 3.54 -16.18 6.94
N ASN A 90 3.33 -17.23 7.74
CA ASN A 90 2.24 -17.26 8.74
C ASN A 90 2.73 -16.96 10.16
N ARG A 91 3.99 -16.55 10.32
CA ARG A 91 4.62 -16.28 11.62
C ARG A 91 4.61 -14.80 12.01
N TYR A 92 4.38 -13.91 11.06
CA TYR A 92 4.38 -12.48 11.27
C TYR A 92 2.96 -11.96 11.22
N GLU A 93 2.62 -11.03 12.11
CA GLU A 93 1.34 -10.34 12.15
C GLU A 93 1.04 -9.59 10.85
N GLY A 94 2.08 -9.20 10.11
CA GLY A 94 1.96 -8.62 8.78
C GLY A 94 2.11 -9.59 7.61
N GLY A 95 2.01 -10.90 7.84
CA GLY A 95 2.13 -11.92 6.80
C GLY A 95 0.96 -11.97 5.82
N ALA A 96 1.03 -12.91 4.87
CA ALA A 96 0.07 -13.06 3.76
C ALA A 96 -1.39 -13.23 4.22
N ASP A 97 -1.63 -13.85 5.37
CA ASP A 97 -2.99 -14.11 5.87
C ASP A 97 -3.59 -12.94 6.66
N SER A 98 -2.86 -11.84 6.76
CA SER A 98 -3.24 -10.70 7.57
C SER A 98 -4.03 -9.70 6.73
N ILE A 99 -5.31 -9.54 7.05
CA ILE A 99 -6.23 -8.68 6.29
C ILE A 99 -6.86 -7.68 7.25
N TYR A 100 -6.21 -6.53 7.39
CA TYR A 100 -6.66 -5.49 8.30
C TYR A 100 -7.59 -4.51 7.59
N THR A 101 -8.75 -4.28 8.20
CA THR A 101 -9.63 -3.18 7.78
C THR A 101 -9.00 -1.84 8.15
N GLY A 102 -8.71 -1.60 9.43
CA GLY A 102 -8.26 -0.29 9.92
C GLY A 102 -6.83 0.10 9.53
N TRP A 103 -5.92 -0.87 9.47
CA TRP A 103 -4.50 -0.63 9.21
C TRP A 103 -4.09 -0.84 7.74
N THR A 104 -4.95 -1.36 6.86
CA THR A 104 -4.57 -1.61 5.45
C THR A 104 -5.68 -1.21 4.49
N ASN A 105 -6.80 -1.92 4.49
CA ASN A 105 -7.79 -1.79 3.42
C ASN A 105 -8.51 -0.43 3.48
N ALA A 106 -8.95 0.00 4.65
CA ALA A 106 -9.62 1.30 4.81
C ALA A 106 -8.73 2.49 4.42
N PRO A 107 -7.49 2.66 4.94
CA PRO A 107 -6.67 3.80 4.56
C PRO A 107 -6.36 3.82 3.05
N ILE A 108 -6.03 2.68 2.45
CA ILE A 108 -5.76 2.60 1.01
C ILE A 108 -7.04 2.95 0.22
N SER A 109 -8.18 2.32 0.53
CA SER A 109 -9.45 2.57 -0.16
C SER A 109 -9.91 4.02 -0.04
N ILE A 110 -9.80 4.64 1.14
CA ILE A 110 -10.21 6.04 1.32
C ILE A 110 -9.31 6.96 0.48
N VAL A 111 -7.99 6.75 0.49
CA VAL A 111 -7.07 7.55 -0.34
C VAL A 111 -7.41 7.39 -1.83
N SER A 112 -7.63 6.15 -2.30
CA SER A 112 -8.05 5.89 -3.69
C SER A 112 -9.35 6.62 -4.03
N ALA A 113 -10.36 6.52 -3.16
CA ALA A 113 -11.65 7.16 -3.37
C ALA A 113 -11.54 8.69 -3.39
N LEU A 114 -10.83 9.28 -2.42
CA LEU A 114 -10.61 10.73 -2.37
C LEU A 114 -9.86 11.22 -3.60
N TYR A 115 -8.83 10.49 -4.04
CA TYR A 115 -8.10 10.85 -5.26
C TYR A 115 -9.00 10.85 -6.49
N THR A 116 -9.83 9.83 -6.68
CA THR A 116 -10.80 9.76 -7.79
C THR A 116 -11.86 10.85 -7.72
N LEU A 117 -12.25 11.26 -6.53
CA LEU A 117 -13.22 12.33 -6.30
C LEU A 117 -12.59 13.74 -6.33
N GLU A 118 -11.30 13.85 -6.64
CA GLU A 118 -10.54 15.11 -6.61
C GLU A 118 -10.61 15.82 -5.23
N LYS A 119 -10.69 15.02 -4.15
CA LYS A 119 -10.71 15.47 -2.76
C LYS A 119 -9.43 15.11 -2.03
N SER A 120 -9.22 15.74 -0.87
CA SER A 120 -8.09 15.46 0.01
C SER A 120 -8.52 15.39 1.48
N TYR A 121 -7.82 14.56 2.26
CA TYR A 121 -7.90 14.57 3.73
C TYR A 121 -7.68 15.96 4.34
N MET A 122 -6.93 16.82 3.66
CA MET A 122 -6.64 18.17 4.16
C MET A 122 -7.82 19.13 4.02
N ASN A 123 -8.81 18.79 3.20
CA ASN A 123 -9.91 19.68 2.80
C ASN A 123 -11.27 18.94 2.84
N LEU A 124 -11.47 18.04 3.81
CA LEU A 124 -12.74 17.30 3.98
C LEU A 124 -13.91 18.23 4.34
#